data_AF-A0A7S2C4C1-F1
#
_entry.id   AF-A0A7S2C4C1-F1
#
_cell.length_a   1.000
_cell.length_b   1.000
_cell.length_c   1.000
_cell.angle_alpha   90.00
_cell.angle_beta   90.00
_cell.angle_gamma   90.00
#
_symmetry.space_group_name_H-M   'P 1'
#
loop_
_entity.id
_entity.type
_entity.pdbx_description
1 polymer ?
#
loop_
_entity_poly.entity_id
_entity_poly.type
_entity_poly.pdbx_seq_one_letter_code
_entity_poly.pdbx_strand_id
1 'polypeptide(L)'
;FPSRRFDDGPRHTVPMKLAAIACLAAAAPAAAFVPATSRTSGLRAVRRARPASAPRMVIAEPEKETVRTDGITEGLSDGAQQQLGNDAFLNTKLMDRAINGPGKKNKEKLKIGIVGAGLAGMIAAMDLADAGHDVEIFESRKFVGGKVSSWQDKDGNHIEMGLHVFFGCYYNLFGIMKRTGSFDDHLRLKEHTHTFVNAGGGIGELDFRFPIGAPVSGLRSFALTEQLGVGDKLANALALGTSPIVRALVDFDGGMNMVRELDDMTFTEWFMGKGGSRGSIDRMWDPIAYALGFLDCDHISARCMLTIFMLFAIRTEASVLRMLEGSPQTFLHDPIIKYLDDRNVKINLNAPCRELIHETDSEGKPTRVRGIKVGTKVHEFDVVVAAVDVPGIKKLLPESFRKYKDFDNIYNLECVPIATVMARFDGWVTEMNDDKGMMNTAGDLSNGKAPGIDNLLYSADAEFSCFADLAVVSPGEYYKEGEGSLIQGVFDSRAYDRSTDQIVEDFIEQIHMLFPSSKKLKCTWSSVVKLGQSLYKEKPGQDKYRPGQATSVENFFLAGSYTYQDYLDSMEGATRSGLMVADEIIARAPRLAEIAKEPSTACEESAAAN
;
A
#
# COMPACT_ATOMS: atom_id res chain seq x y z
N PHE A 1 -2.57 -17.85 -64.20
CA PHE A 1 -1.18 -17.41 -64.44
C PHE A 1 -0.88 -16.21 -63.52
N PRO A 2 0.32 -16.15 -62.93
CA PRO A 2 0.58 -15.52 -61.63
C PRO A 2 1.26 -14.14 -61.75
N SER A 3 1.25 -13.34 -60.69
CA SER A 3 2.45 -12.58 -60.25
C SER A 3 2.24 -11.85 -58.93
N ARG A 4 3.26 -12.01 -58.07
CA ARG A 4 3.42 -11.52 -56.68
C ARG A 4 3.89 -10.05 -56.60
N ARG A 5 3.92 -9.58 -55.34
CA ARG A 5 4.78 -8.55 -54.68
C ARG A 5 4.21 -7.12 -54.64
N PHE A 6 4.33 -6.32 -53.59
CA PHE A 6 5.29 -6.25 -52.47
C PHE A 6 4.63 -5.75 -51.16
N ASP A 7 5.22 -6.16 -50.03
CA ASP A 7 5.11 -5.54 -48.70
C ASP A 7 5.51 -4.05 -48.72
N ASP A 8 4.80 -3.23 -47.93
CA ASP A 8 5.35 -2.04 -47.28
C ASP A 8 4.55 -1.79 -45.98
N GLY A 9 5.25 -1.88 -44.84
CA GLY A 9 4.68 -1.65 -43.50
C GLY A 9 4.40 -0.16 -43.21
N PRO A 10 3.60 0.16 -42.17
CA PRO A 10 3.31 1.53 -41.83
C PRO A 10 4.48 2.16 -41.06
N ARG A 11 4.99 3.26 -41.62
CA ARG A 11 5.98 4.16 -40.99
C ARG A 11 5.36 4.82 -39.76
N HIS A 12 6.00 4.64 -38.60
CA HIS A 12 5.74 5.45 -37.41
C HIS A 12 6.24 6.88 -37.62
N THR A 13 5.32 7.84 -37.64
CA THR A 13 5.62 9.27 -37.50
C THR A 13 5.49 9.65 -36.02
N VAL A 14 6.62 10.01 -35.40
CA VAL A 14 6.66 10.64 -34.08
C VAL A 14 6.27 12.12 -34.25
N PRO A 15 5.23 12.66 -33.59
CA PRO A 15 5.02 14.10 -33.59
C PRO A 15 5.86 14.74 -32.49
N MET A 16 6.67 15.72 -32.89
CA MET A 16 7.33 16.72 -32.04
C MET A 16 6.35 17.27 -30.99
N LYS A 17 6.51 16.87 -29.73
CA LYS A 17 5.88 17.48 -28.55
C LYS A 17 6.90 17.92 -27.47
N LEU A 18 8.20 17.96 -27.80
CA LEU A 18 9.25 18.28 -26.81
C LEU A 18 9.57 19.78 -26.64
N ALA A 19 9.17 20.67 -27.55
CA ALA A 19 9.60 22.07 -27.48
C ALA A 19 8.75 22.97 -26.55
N ALA A 20 7.53 22.55 -26.19
CA ALA A 20 6.63 23.39 -25.38
C ALA A 20 6.82 23.22 -23.86
N ILE A 21 7.39 22.10 -23.41
CA ILE A 21 7.53 21.77 -21.98
C ILE A 21 8.70 22.55 -21.33
N ALA A 22 9.74 22.90 -22.11
CA ALA A 22 10.88 23.64 -21.60
C ALA A 22 10.63 25.17 -21.43
N CYS A 23 9.61 25.74 -22.09
CA CYS A 23 9.34 27.19 -22.03
C CYS A 23 8.38 27.61 -20.90
N LEU A 24 7.59 26.69 -20.33
CA LEU A 24 6.67 27.02 -19.23
C LEU A 24 7.31 27.01 -17.84
N ALA A 25 8.54 26.50 -17.70
CA ALA A 25 9.31 26.56 -16.46
C ALA A 25 10.05 27.91 -16.24
N ALA A 26 9.90 28.90 -17.15
CA ALA A 26 10.70 30.13 -17.15
C ALA A 26 9.90 31.45 -17.32
N ALA A 27 8.65 31.54 -16.84
CA ALA A 27 7.89 32.78 -16.91
C ALA A 27 7.20 33.14 -15.58
N ALA A 28 7.88 33.94 -14.75
CA ALA A 28 7.27 34.81 -13.75
C ALA A 28 7.50 36.27 -14.18
N PRO A 29 6.52 37.19 -14.07
CA PRO A 29 6.69 38.55 -14.59
C PRO A 29 7.51 39.41 -13.63
N ALA A 30 8.45 40.14 -14.20
CA ALA A 30 9.15 41.24 -13.56
C ALA A 30 8.24 42.48 -13.46
N ALA A 31 8.27 43.15 -12.31
CA ALA A 31 7.88 44.56 -12.21
C ALA A 31 8.71 45.28 -11.13
N ALA A 32 9.59 46.16 -11.62
CA ALA A 32 10.12 47.42 -11.08
C ALA A 32 10.72 47.49 -9.66
N PHE A 33 12.00 47.88 -9.56
CA PHE A 33 12.43 49.24 -9.17
C PHE A 33 13.95 49.40 -9.33
N VAL A 34 14.38 50.52 -9.94
CA VAL A 34 15.77 51.04 -10.02
C VAL A 34 15.70 52.51 -9.58
N PRO A 35 16.65 53.03 -8.77
CA PRO A 35 17.75 53.87 -9.29
C PRO A 35 19.14 53.54 -8.67
N ALA A 36 20.20 53.47 -9.49
CA ALA A 36 21.29 54.47 -9.67
C ALA A 36 22.30 54.50 -8.48
N THR A 37 23.63 54.50 -8.60
CA THR A 37 24.56 55.25 -9.48
C THR A 37 26.01 54.70 -9.40
N SER A 38 26.72 54.74 -10.53
CA SER A 38 28.16 55.06 -10.76
C SER A 38 29.28 54.57 -9.82
N ARG A 39 30.31 53.92 -10.38
CA ARG A 39 31.61 54.56 -10.76
C ARG A 39 32.61 53.55 -11.34
N THR A 40 33.32 54.00 -12.36
CA THR A 40 34.39 53.34 -13.12
C THR A 40 35.78 53.67 -12.55
N SER A 41 36.67 52.67 -12.49
CA SER A 41 38.14 52.73 -12.65
C SER A 41 38.70 51.39 -12.14
N GLY A 42 39.65 50.66 -12.72
CA GLY A 42 40.64 50.87 -13.76
C GLY A 42 41.80 49.90 -13.47
N LEU A 43 42.56 49.54 -14.51
CA LEU A 43 43.93 48.99 -14.50
C LEU A 43 44.20 47.47 -14.38
N ARG A 44 44.67 46.98 -15.55
CA ARG A 44 45.93 46.24 -15.83
C ARG A 44 46.09 44.78 -15.40
N ALA A 45 46.34 43.98 -16.45
CA ALA A 45 46.87 42.64 -16.44
C ALA A 45 48.30 42.56 -15.84
N VAL A 46 48.52 41.54 -15.02
CA VAL A 46 49.84 40.95 -14.74
C VAL A 46 49.72 39.43 -14.91
N ARG A 47 50.62 38.86 -15.71
CA ARG A 47 50.68 37.43 -16.05
C ARG A 47 51.50 36.66 -15.01
N ARG A 48 50.89 35.56 -14.53
CA ARG A 48 51.44 34.24 -14.14
C ARG A 48 52.51 34.13 -13.04
N ALA A 49 52.12 33.44 -11.97
CA ALA A 49 52.91 32.39 -11.34
C ALA A 49 51.98 31.17 -11.08
N ARG A 50 52.45 29.95 -11.40
CA ARG A 50 51.74 28.68 -11.08
C ARG A 50 51.96 28.36 -9.59
N PRO A 51 50.93 28.00 -8.81
CA PRO A 51 51.16 27.41 -7.50
C PRO A 51 51.40 25.90 -7.64
N ALA A 52 52.28 25.41 -6.77
CA ALA A 52 52.70 24.02 -6.65
C ALA A 52 51.53 23.10 -6.28
N SER A 53 51.57 21.87 -6.79
CA SER A 53 50.63 20.79 -6.51
C SER A 53 50.70 20.37 -5.04
N ALA A 54 49.61 20.58 -4.31
CA ALA A 54 49.38 19.95 -3.02
C ALA A 54 49.11 18.44 -3.20
N PRO A 55 49.50 17.57 -2.26
CA PRO A 55 49.33 16.13 -2.38
C PRO A 55 47.84 15.76 -2.37
N ARG A 56 47.45 14.91 -3.33
CA ARG A 56 46.12 14.30 -3.39
C ARG A 56 45.91 13.45 -2.13
N MET A 57 45.09 13.93 -1.21
CA MET A 57 44.47 13.10 -0.19
C MET A 57 43.46 12.21 -0.92
N VAL A 58 43.83 10.95 -1.16
CA VAL A 58 42.88 9.93 -1.62
C VAL A 58 41.99 9.65 -0.42
N ILE A 59 40.85 10.33 -0.36
CA ILE A 59 39.73 9.86 0.44
C ILE A 59 39.29 8.59 -0.27
N ALA A 60 39.59 7.43 0.31
CA ALA A 60 38.96 6.20 -0.10
C ALA A 60 37.45 6.43 0.04
N GLU A 61 36.73 6.41 -1.09
CA GLU A 61 35.29 6.26 -1.02
C GLU A 61 35.04 4.98 -0.22
N PRO A 62 34.26 5.02 0.89
CA PRO A 62 33.81 3.79 1.48
C PRO A 62 33.11 3.03 0.35
N GLU A 63 33.44 1.75 0.18
CA GLU A 63 32.66 0.87 -0.69
C GLU A 63 31.20 1.02 -0.25
N LYS A 64 30.44 1.78 -1.05
CA LYS A 64 28.99 1.78 -0.93
C LYS A 64 28.60 0.39 -1.39
N GLU A 65 28.33 -0.50 -0.44
CA GLU A 65 27.35 -1.56 -0.66
C GLU A 65 26.10 -0.87 -1.19
N THR A 66 25.99 -0.84 -2.53
CA THR A 66 24.73 -0.52 -3.16
C THR A 66 23.82 -1.64 -2.70
N VAL A 67 22.84 -1.32 -1.85
CA VAL A 67 21.77 -2.25 -1.48
C VAL A 67 20.94 -2.45 -2.73
N ARG A 68 21.48 -3.25 -3.64
CA ARG A 68 20.78 -3.77 -4.80
C ARG A 68 19.92 -4.92 -4.29
N THR A 69 18.79 -5.11 -4.94
CA THR A 69 17.89 -6.26 -4.82
C THR A 69 18.54 -7.58 -5.29
N ASP A 70 19.87 -7.63 -5.31
CA ASP A 70 20.69 -8.72 -5.83
C ASP A 70 20.36 -9.99 -5.02
N GLY A 71 19.65 -10.91 -5.66
CA GLY A 71 19.25 -12.21 -5.12
C GLY A 71 17.77 -12.40 -4.80
N ILE A 72 16.98 -11.36 -4.47
CA ILE A 72 15.53 -11.55 -4.15
C ILE A 72 14.71 -11.82 -5.41
N THR A 73 15.12 -11.20 -6.53
CA THR A 73 14.45 -11.35 -7.83
C THR A 73 15.05 -12.48 -8.68
N GLU A 74 16.24 -12.96 -8.31
CA GLU A 74 16.93 -14.04 -9.00
C GLU A 74 16.23 -15.38 -8.72
N GLY A 75 15.89 -16.11 -9.77
CA GLY A 75 15.24 -17.43 -9.64
C GLY A 75 13.73 -17.39 -9.36
N LEU A 76 13.10 -16.20 -9.35
CA LEU A 76 11.65 -16.08 -9.41
C LEU A 76 11.09 -16.62 -10.74
N SER A 77 9.86 -17.10 -10.72
CA SER A 77 9.14 -17.49 -11.92
C SER A 77 8.84 -16.28 -12.81
N ASP A 78 8.68 -16.51 -14.12
CA ASP A 78 8.33 -15.46 -15.08
C ASP A 78 7.03 -14.72 -14.69
N GLY A 79 6.07 -15.41 -14.07
CA GLY A 79 4.81 -14.82 -13.59
C GLY A 79 5.03 -13.85 -12.44
N ALA A 80 5.79 -14.25 -11.42
CA ALA A 80 6.12 -13.38 -10.30
C ALA A 80 7.02 -12.20 -10.72
N GLN A 81 7.97 -12.42 -11.63
CA GLN A 81 8.82 -11.35 -12.17
C GLN A 81 8.01 -10.27 -12.89
N GLN A 82 6.93 -10.63 -13.61
CA GLN A 82 6.06 -9.66 -14.28
C GLN A 82 5.34 -8.72 -13.29
N GLN A 83 5.23 -9.11 -12.01
CA GLN A 83 4.65 -8.27 -10.96
C GLN A 83 5.67 -7.30 -10.37
N LEU A 84 6.97 -7.44 -10.66
CA LEU A 84 8.02 -6.65 -10.04
C LEU A 84 8.64 -5.62 -10.99
N GLY A 85 9.24 -4.62 -10.38
CA GLY A 85 10.06 -3.66 -11.09
C GLY A 85 9.24 -2.63 -11.86
N ASN A 86 9.95 -1.90 -12.71
CA ASN A 86 9.44 -0.69 -13.32
C ASN A 86 8.37 -0.97 -14.38
N ASP A 87 8.58 -2.01 -15.19
CA ASP A 87 7.60 -2.43 -16.19
C ASP A 87 6.24 -2.73 -15.55
N ALA A 88 6.23 -3.32 -14.34
CA ALA A 88 5.00 -3.65 -13.64
C ALA A 88 4.17 -2.42 -13.25
N PHE A 89 4.79 -1.26 -12.99
CA PHE A 89 4.05 -0.02 -12.70
C PHE A 89 3.32 0.55 -13.92
N LEU A 90 3.85 0.32 -15.11
CA LEU A 90 3.26 0.81 -16.36
C LEU A 90 2.37 -0.24 -17.04
N ASN A 91 2.51 -1.51 -16.64
CA ASN A 91 1.88 -2.66 -17.27
C ASN A 91 0.36 -2.71 -17.05
N THR A 92 -0.39 -2.32 -18.07
CA THR A 92 -1.85 -2.41 -18.09
C THR A 92 -2.38 -3.85 -18.13
N LYS A 93 -1.55 -4.83 -18.46
CA LYS A 93 -1.94 -6.25 -18.52
C LYS A 93 -1.98 -6.93 -17.15
N LEU A 94 -1.47 -6.30 -16.09
CA LEU A 94 -1.54 -6.89 -14.75
C LEU A 94 -2.99 -7.09 -14.29
N MET A 95 -3.85 -6.11 -14.57
CA MET A 95 -5.28 -6.24 -14.32
C MET A 95 -5.85 -7.43 -15.12
N ASP A 96 -5.51 -7.57 -16.40
CA ASP A 96 -5.97 -8.71 -17.22
C ASP A 96 -5.48 -10.05 -16.67
N ARG A 97 -4.25 -10.14 -16.16
CA ARG A 97 -3.73 -11.35 -15.51
C ARG A 97 -4.52 -11.68 -14.24
N ALA A 98 -4.87 -10.69 -13.43
CA ALA A 98 -5.70 -10.90 -12.24
C ALA A 98 -7.15 -11.31 -12.62
N ILE A 99 -7.71 -10.74 -13.69
CA ILE A 99 -9.05 -11.07 -14.24
C ILE A 99 -9.10 -12.52 -14.73
N ASN A 100 -8.13 -12.91 -15.55
CA ASN A 100 -8.16 -14.18 -16.29
C ASN A 100 -7.60 -15.36 -15.50
N GLY A 101 -7.00 -15.12 -14.33
CA GLY A 101 -6.33 -16.14 -13.54
C GLY A 101 -5.01 -16.62 -14.18
N PRO A 102 -4.46 -17.76 -13.73
CA PRO A 102 -3.09 -18.16 -14.05
C PRO A 102 -2.85 -18.56 -15.50
N GLY A 103 -3.91 -18.72 -16.31
CA GLY A 103 -3.80 -19.10 -17.73
C GLY A 103 -3.18 -20.49 -17.97
N LYS A 104 -2.85 -21.24 -16.91
CA LYS A 104 -2.22 -22.56 -16.95
C LYS A 104 -2.88 -23.46 -15.92
N LYS A 105 -3.12 -24.72 -16.32
CA LYS A 105 -3.44 -25.82 -15.40
C LYS A 105 -2.25 -26.77 -15.32
N ASN A 106 -1.86 -27.16 -14.11
CA ASN A 106 -0.81 -28.14 -13.91
C ASN A 106 -1.35 -29.56 -14.16
N LYS A 107 -0.46 -30.47 -14.58
CA LYS A 107 -0.80 -31.91 -14.67
C LYS A 107 -0.76 -32.55 -13.29
N GLU A 108 0.15 -32.06 -12.46
CA GLU A 108 0.35 -32.46 -11.08
C GLU A 108 -0.71 -31.83 -10.20
N LYS A 109 -1.38 -32.65 -9.40
CA LYS A 109 -2.33 -32.19 -8.40
C LYS A 109 -1.66 -32.22 -7.03
N LEU A 110 -1.24 -31.06 -6.56
CA LEU A 110 -0.67 -30.87 -5.22
C LEU A 110 -1.78 -30.62 -4.20
N LYS A 111 -1.56 -31.07 -2.97
CA LYS A 111 -2.33 -30.71 -1.79
C LYS A 111 -1.64 -29.55 -1.06
N ILE A 112 -2.31 -28.41 -0.99
CA ILE A 112 -1.72 -27.14 -0.55
C ILE A 112 -2.44 -26.64 0.70
N GLY A 113 -1.69 -26.42 1.78
CA GLY A 113 -2.18 -25.82 3.01
C GLY A 113 -1.80 -24.34 3.08
N ILE A 114 -2.78 -23.45 3.23
CA ILE A 114 -2.55 -22.01 3.37
C ILE A 114 -2.87 -21.59 4.81
N VAL A 115 -1.91 -21.00 5.50
CA VAL A 115 -2.09 -20.46 6.85
C VAL A 115 -2.39 -18.97 6.75
N GLY A 116 -3.60 -18.55 7.11
CA GLY A 116 -4.08 -17.17 7.06
C GLY A 116 -5.07 -16.91 5.91
N ALA A 117 -6.27 -16.42 6.25
CA ALA A 117 -7.31 -16.04 5.29
C ALA A 117 -7.40 -14.51 5.10
N GLY A 118 -6.25 -13.82 5.09
CA GLY A 118 -6.18 -12.45 4.59
C GLY A 118 -6.26 -12.40 3.06
N LEU A 119 -6.24 -11.19 2.47
CA LEU A 119 -6.23 -11.02 1.01
C LEU A 119 -5.16 -11.89 0.33
N ALA A 120 -3.90 -11.83 0.79
CA ALA A 120 -2.82 -12.60 0.19
C ALA A 120 -3.11 -14.12 0.11
N GLY A 121 -3.62 -14.71 1.19
CA GLY A 121 -3.92 -16.14 1.25
C GLY A 121 -5.13 -16.53 0.39
N MET A 122 -6.20 -15.74 0.43
CA MET A 122 -7.39 -16.00 -0.39
C MET A 122 -7.10 -15.84 -1.88
N ILE A 123 -6.32 -14.83 -2.28
CA ILE A 123 -5.95 -14.62 -3.70
C ILE A 123 -5.00 -15.72 -4.20
N ALA A 124 -4.03 -16.14 -3.38
CA ALA A 124 -3.21 -17.31 -3.70
C ALA A 124 -4.08 -18.55 -3.94
N ALA A 125 -5.06 -18.79 -3.06
CA ALA A 125 -5.98 -19.91 -3.19
C ALA A 125 -6.79 -19.88 -4.49
N MET A 126 -7.23 -18.70 -4.95
CA MET A 126 -7.98 -18.56 -6.21
C MET A 126 -7.18 -19.10 -7.39
N ASP A 127 -5.93 -18.67 -7.54
CA ASP A 127 -5.08 -19.07 -8.67
C ASP A 127 -4.61 -20.52 -8.54
N LEU A 128 -4.27 -20.97 -7.34
CA LEU A 128 -3.88 -22.37 -7.11
C LEU A 128 -5.03 -23.34 -7.40
N ALA A 129 -6.26 -23.00 -7.03
CA ALA A 129 -7.43 -23.80 -7.34
C ALA A 129 -7.73 -23.80 -8.85
N ASP A 130 -7.62 -22.65 -9.53
CA ASP A 130 -7.79 -22.59 -10.99
C ASP A 130 -6.72 -23.35 -11.76
N ALA A 131 -5.50 -23.45 -11.21
CA ALA A 131 -4.43 -24.28 -11.74
C ALA A 131 -4.65 -25.79 -11.55
N GLY A 132 -5.67 -26.19 -10.76
CA GLY A 132 -6.09 -27.58 -10.58
C GLY A 132 -5.58 -28.25 -9.30
N HIS A 133 -5.04 -27.49 -8.35
CA HIS A 133 -4.56 -28.00 -7.07
C HIS A 133 -5.69 -28.16 -6.03
N ASP A 134 -5.44 -28.98 -5.00
CA ASP A 134 -6.34 -29.13 -3.85
C ASP A 134 -5.89 -28.18 -2.74
N VAL A 135 -6.75 -27.22 -2.36
CA VAL A 135 -6.36 -26.10 -1.50
C VAL A 135 -7.23 -26.05 -0.24
N GLU A 136 -6.57 -25.96 0.92
CA GLU A 136 -7.22 -25.79 2.22
C GLU A 136 -6.61 -24.60 2.96
N ILE A 137 -7.45 -23.66 3.41
CA ILE A 137 -7.05 -22.47 4.15
C ILE A 137 -7.37 -22.66 5.64
N PHE A 138 -6.49 -22.18 6.52
CA PHE A 138 -6.63 -22.20 7.97
C PHE A 138 -6.52 -20.80 8.55
N GLU A 139 -7.61 -20.30 9.13
CA GLU A 139 -7.69 -18.98 9.73
C GLU A 139 -7.91 -19.09 11.24
N SER A 140 -7.09 -18.36 11.99
CA SER A 140 -7.15 -18.31 13.44
C SER A 140 -8.45 -17.74 14.00
N ARG A 141 -9.05 -16.77 13.31
CA ARG A 141 -10.23 -16.04 13.73
C ARG A 141 -11.52 -16.69 13.21
N LYS A 142 -12.65 -16.19 13.72
CA LYS A 142 -14.01 -16.60 13.31
C LYS A 142 -14.48 -15.94 12.00
N PHE A 143 -13.63 -15.14 11.36
CA PHE A 143 -13.89 -14.37 10.14
C PHE A 143 -12.61 -14.26 9.32
N VAL A 144 -12.74 -13.93 8.02
CA VAL A 144 -11.62 -13.76 7.09
C VAL A 144 -11.21 -12.29 6.94
N GLY A 145 -10.23 -12.01 6.08
CA GLY A 145 -9.87 -10.65 5.66
C GLY A 145 -8.65 -10.06 6.35
N GLY A 146 -8.21 -10.65 7.47
CA GLY A 146 -7.01 -10.20 8.19
C GLY A 146 -7.11 -8.71 8.59
N LYS A 147 -6.19 -7.88 8.10
CA LYS A 147 -6.18 -6.42 8.37
C LYS A 147 -7.27 -5.64 7.64
N VAL A 148 -7.95 -6.27 6.67
CA VAL A 148 -9.09 -5.70 5.94
C VAL A 148 -10.41 -6.24 6.48
N SER A 149 -10.39 -6.94 7.62
CA SER A 149 -11.61 -7.55 8.19
C SER A 149 -12.59 -6.51 8.74
N SER A 150 -13.87 -6.87 8.66
CA SER A 150 -14.97 -6.21 9.35
C SER A 150 -15.89 -7.26 9.99
N TRP A 151 -16.65 -6.85 11.00
CA TRP A 151 -17.64 -7.69 11.68
C TRP A 151 -18.75 -6.83 12.28
N GLN A 152 -19.87 -7.45 12.67
CA GLN A 152 -20.93 -6.76 13.38
C GLN A 152 -20.78 -6.93 14.91
N ASP A 153 -21.08 -5.88 15.66
CA ASP A 153 -21.33 -5.97 17.10
C ASP A 153 -22.71 -6.61 17.40
N LYS A 154 -23.05 -6.70 18.68
CA LYS A 154 -24.33 -7.27 19.15
C LYS A 154 -25.56 -6.49 18.72
N ASP A 155 -25.41 -5.20 18.39
CA ASP A 155 -26.46 -4.26 18.04
C ASP A 155 -26.52 -4.04 16.51
N GLY A 156 -25.76 -4.84 15.74
CA GLY A 156 -25.73 -4.81 14.28
C GLY A 156 -24.90 -3.66 13.70
N ASN A 157 -24.05 -2.98 14.49
CA ASN A 157 -23.11 -2.00 13.94
C ASN A 157 -21.93 -2.73 13.29
N HIS A 158 -21.64 -2.38 12.04
CA HIS A 158 -20.43 -2.83 11.37
C HIS A 158 -19.21 -2.10 11.96
N ILE A 159 -18.21 -2.88 12.35
CA ILE A 159 -16.91 -2.43 12.87
C ILE A 159 -15.84 -2.93 11.90
N GLU A 160 -14.92 -2.05 11.53
CA GLU A 160 -13.76 -2.41 10.70
C GLU A 160 -12.47 -2.41 11.52
N MET A 161 -11.50 -3.20 11.06
CA MET A 161 -10.15 -3.21 11.61
C MET A 161 -9.37 -1.91 11.32
N GLY A 162 -9.74 -1.17 10.28
CA GLY A 162 -9.09 0.06 9.81
C GLY A 162 -9.93 0.72 8.73
N LEU A 163 -9.63 1.99 8.42
CA LEU A 163 -10.22 2.70 7.29
C LEU A 163 -9.49 2.29 6.00
N HIS A 164 -10.21 1.71 5.04
CA HIS A 164 -9.63 1.23 3.78
C HIS A 164 -10.09 2.08 2.58
N VAL A 165 -9.11 2.47 1.75
CA VAL A 165 -9.35 3.26 0.54
C VAL A 165 -8.68 2.58 -0.65
N PHE A 166 -9.33 2.67 -1.81
CA PHE A 166 -8.91 1.98 -3.03
C PHE A 166 -8.43 3.00 -4.06
N PHE A 167 -7.11 3.04 -4.26
CA PHE A 167 -6.50 3.92 -5.26
C PHE A 167 -6.71 3.40 -6.67
N GLY A 168 -6.79 4.30 -7.66
CA GLY A 168 -6.98 3.94 -9.07
C GLY A 168 -5.88 3.05 -9.66
N CYS A 169 -4.71 3.01 -9.03
CA CYS A 169 -3.59 2.14 -9.41
C CYS A 169 -3.62 0.72 -8.79
N TYR A 170 -4.68 0.32 -8.08
CA TYR A 170 -4.81 -1.03 -7.50
C TYR A 170 -5.24 -2.07 -8.54
N TYR A 171 -4.43 -2.19 -9.60
CA TYR A 171 -4.78 -2.95 -10.81
C TYR A 171 -5.02 -4.44 -10.54
N ASN A 172 -4.23 -5.08 -9.67
CA ASN A 172 -4.44 -6.49 -9.36
C ASN A 172 -5.70 -6.67 -8.53
N LEU A 173 -5.89 -5.86 -7.48
CA LEU A 173 -7.10 -5.95 -6.65
C LEU A 173 -8.38 -5.66 -7.44
N PHE A 174 -8.36 -4.66 -8.32
CA PHE A 174 -9.48 -4.40 -9.22
C PHE A 174 -9.68 -5.52 -10.24
N GLY A 175 -8.61 -6.16 -10.72
CA GLY A 175 -8.73 -7.34 -11.56
C GLY A 175 -9.37 -8.52 -10.84
N ILE A 176 -9.03 -8.75 -9.57
CA ILE A 176 -9.70 -9.73 -8.70
C ILE A 176 -11.17 -9.37 -8.52
N MET A 177 -11.50 -8.12 -8.20
CA MET A 177 -12.90 -7.70 -8.03
C MET A 177 -13.70 -7.86 -9.32
N LYS A 178 -13.09 -7.64 -10.49
CA LYS A 178 -13.72 -7.93 -11.78
C LYS A 178 -13.93 -9.42 -12.00
N ARG A 179 -12.96 -10.27 -11.62
CA ARG A 179 -13.07 -11.73 -11.70
C ARG A 179 -14.15 -12.30 -10.79
N THR A 180 -14.38 -11.68 -9.63
CA THR A 180 -15.45 -12.07 -8.69
C THR A 180 -16.76 -11.34 -8.97
N GLY A 181 -16.82 -10.46 -9.97
CA GLY A 181 -18.01 -9.70 -10.35
C GLY A 181 -18.42 -8.60 -9.36
N SER A 182 -17.53 -8.17 -8.47
CA SER A 182 -17.80 -7.14 -7.46
C SER A 182 -17.32 -5.74 -7.82
N PHE A 183 -16.52 -5.56 -8.88
CA PHE A 183 -15.91 -4.26 -9.17
C PHE A 183 -16.91 -3.14 -9.48
N ASP A 184 -17.90 -3.39 -10.34
CA ASP A 184 -18.77 -2.32 -10.87
C ASP A 184 -19.80 -1.83 -9.84
N ASP A 185 -20.32 -2.73 -9.00
CA ASP A 185 -21.42 -2.42 -8.07
C ASP A 185 -20.96 -2.21 -6.62
N HIS A 186 -19.75 -2.64 -6.25
CA HIS A 186 -19.29 -2.56 -4.86
C HIS A 186 -18.28 -1.44 -4.60
N LEU A 187 -17.85 -0.70 -5.62
CA LEU A 187 -16.91 0.42 -5.48
C LEU A 187 -17.57 1.74 -5.87
N ARG A 188 -17.50 2.70 -4.95
CA ARG A 188 -17.96 4.08 -5.16
C ARG A 188 -16.80 4.94 -5.57
N LEU A 189 -16.84 5.45 -6.81
CA LEU A 189 -15.89 6.45 -7.30
C LEU A 189 -16.06 7.76 -6.55
N LYS A 190 -14.95 8.36 -6.12
CA LYS A 190 -14.93 9.68 -5.49
C LYS A 190 -14.40 10.73 -6.46
N GLU A 191 -14.71 11.97 -6.17
CA GLU A 191 -14.14 13.11 -6.87
C GLU A 191 -12.61 13.03 -6.83
N HIS A 192 -11.96 13.45 -7.91
CA HIS A 192 -10.49 13.38 -8.02
C HIS A 192 -9.83 14.55 -7.27
N THR A 193 -10.09 14.62 -5.97
CA THR A 193 -9.56 15.61 -5.04
C THR A 193 -9.02 14.90 -3.81
N HIS A 194 -7.97 15.47 -3.22
CA HIS A 194 -7.53 15.12 -1.87
C HIS A 194 -7.82 16.30 -0.96
N THR A 195 -8.73 16.12 0.00
CA THR A 195 -9.33 17.20 0.78
C THR A 195 -8.77 17.20 2.21
N PHE A 196 -8.19 18.33 2.58
CA PHE A 196 -7.65 18.60 3.91
C PHE A 196 -8.66 19.44 4.70
N VAL A 197 -9.05 18.97 5.87
CA VAL A 197 -9.88 19.71 6.81
C VAL A 197 -9.00 20.25 7.92
N ASN A 198 -8.96 21.56 8.04
CA ASN A 198 -8.14 22.29 8.99
C ASN A 198 -8.99 22.77 10.17
N ALA A 199 -8.35 23.04 11.31
CA ALA A 199 -9.03 23.51 12.51
C ALA A 199 -9.90 24.75 12.20
N GLY A 200 -11.15 24.74 12.67
CA GLY A 200 -12.13 25.79 12.40
C GLY A 200 -12.96 25.59 11.14
N GLY A 201 -12.85 24.46 10.44
CA GLY A 201 -13.66 24.13 9.25
C GLY A 201 -13.07 24.62 7.93
N GLY A 202 -11.83 25.11 7.93
CA GLY A 202 -11.16 25.55 6.71
C GLY A 202 -10.79 24.36 5.83
N ILE A 203 -11.18 24.38 4.55
CA ILE A 203 -10.86 23.32 3.60
C ILE A 203 -9.66 23.75 2.75
N GLY A 204 -8.69 22.86 2.57
CA GLY A 204 -7.66 22.96 1.55
C GLY A 204 -7.69 21.73 0.65
N GLU A 205 -7.43 21.89 -0.65
CA GLU A 205 -7.53 20.77 -1.58
C GLU A 205 -6.31 20.63 -2.48
N LEU A 206 -5.99 19.39 -2.84
CA LEU A 206 -5.27 19.06 -4.05
C LEU A 206 -6.30 18.59 -5.09
N ASP A 207 -6.74 19.50 -5.96
CA ASP A 207 -7.75 19.23 -6.99
C ASP A 207 -7.09 18.80 -8.32
N PHE A 208 -7.31 17.55 -8.70
CA PHE A 208 -6.78 16.96 -9.93
C PHE A 208 -7.80 16.92 -11.07
N ARG A 209 -9.02 17.47 -10.88
CA ARG A 209 -10.09 17.55 -11.88
C ARG A 209 -9.77 18.61 -12.92
N PHE A 210 -8.84 18.27 -13.80
CA PHE A 210 -8.44 19.10 -14.92
C PHE A 210 -8.56 18.28 -16.21
N PRO A 211 -9.08 18.86 -17.32
CA PRO A 211 -9.22 18.13 -18.58
C PRO A 211 -7.91 17.57 -19.14
N ILE A 212 -6.77 18.13 -18.73
CA ILE A 212 -5.45 17.58 -19.04
C ILE A 212 -4.97 16.78 -17.83
N GLY A 213 -4.74 15.49 -18.03
CA GLY A 213 -4.32 14.57 -16.98
C GLY A 213 -2.88 14.77 -16.50
N ALA A 214 -2.35 13.74 -15.84
CA ALA A 214 -0.99 13.73 -15.31
C ALA A 214 0.06 13.94 -16.43
N PRO A 215 1.17 14.67 -16.18
CA PRO A 215 1.52 15.35 -14.92
C PRO A 215 0.88 16.75 -14.76
N VAL A 216 0.15 17.26 -15.75
CA VAL A 216 -0.34 18.65 -15.78
C VAL A 216 -1.39 18.91 -14.70
N SER A 217 -2.32 17.97 -14.49
CA SER A 217 -3.28 18.04 -13.39
C SER A 217 -2.60 18.17 -12.02
N GLY A 218 -1.54 17.39 -11.79
CA GLY A 218 -0.74 17.47 -10.55
C GLY A 218 -0.02 18.79 -10.38
N LEU A 219 0.68 19.28 -11.41
CA LEU A 219 1.36 20.59 -11.34
C LEU A 219 0.38 21.73 -11.03
N ARG A 220 -0.80 21.72 -11.66
CA ARG A 220 -1.87 22.70 -11.38
C ARG A 220 -2.37 22.57 -9.93
N SER A 221 -2.62 21.34 -9.48
CA SER A 221 -3.11 21.04 -8.13
C SER A 221 -2.18 21.61 -7.05
N PHE A 222 -0.87 21.30 -7.12
CA PHE A 222 0.12 21.81 -6.17
C PHE A 222 0.33 23.34 -6.26
N ALA A 223 0.15 23.95 -7.43
CA ALA A 223 0.26 25.40 -7.57
C ALA A 223 -0.94 26.13 -6.94
N LEU A 224 -2.14 25.58 -7.11
CA LEU A 224 -3.39 26.23 -6.69
C LEU A 224 -3.84 25.87 -5.28
N THR A 225 -3.34 24.79 -4.67
CA THR A 225 -3.79 24.30 -3.36
C THR A 225 -3.88 25.39 -2.29
N GLU A 226 -4.96 25.40 -1.53
CA GLU A 226 -5.15 26.34 -0.42
C GLU A 226 -4.45 25.85 0.87
N GLN A 227 -3.97 24.60 0.86
CA GLN A 227 -3.36 23.96 2.02
C GLN A 227 -1.99 24.54 2.40
N LEU A 228 -1.28 25.13 1.44
CA LEU A 228 0.06 25.68 1.64
C LEU A 228 0.11 27.18 1.45
N GLY A 229 0.87 27.86 2.30
CA GLY A 229 1.24 29.26 2.12
C GLY A 229 2.14 29.47 0.90
N VAL A 230 2.24 30.70 0.41
CA VAL A 230 2.99 31.03 -0.82
C VAL A 230 4.48 30.64 -0.72
N GLY A 231 5.11 30.86 0.45
CA GLY A 231 6.50 30.47 0.68
C GLY A 231 6.70 28.95 0.63
N ASP A 232 5.80 28.20 1.27
CA ASP A 232 5.82 26.74 1.28
C ASP A 232 5.58 26.16 -0.12
N LYS A 233 4.67 26.74 -0.90
CA LYS A 233 4.46 26.35 -2.30
C LYS A 233 5.74 26.46 -3.14
N LEU A 234 6.50 27.55 -2.98
CA LEU A 234 7.75 27.74 -3.70
C LEU A 234 8.81 26.72 -3.29
N ALA A 235 8.97 26.48 -1.99
CA ALA A 235 9.90 25.48 -1.46
C ALA A 235 9.51 24.06 -1.91
N ASN A 236 8.22 23.74 -1.86
CA ASN A 236 7.67 22.47 -2.35
C ASN A 236 7.93 22.27 -3.84
N ALA A 237 7.70 23.30 -4.66
CA ALA A 237 7.99 23.24 -6.09
C ALA A 237 9.49 23.04 -6.38
N LEU A 238 10.38 23.64 -5.60
CA LEU A 238 11.83 23.44 -5.73
C LEU A 238 12.24 22.00 -5.39
N ALA A 239 11.72 21.47 -4.27
CA ALA A 239 12.02 20.10 -3.85
C ALA A 239 11.49 19.07 -4.85
N LEU A 240 10.22 19.18 -5.26
CA LEU A 240 9.62 18.28 -6.25
C LEU A 240 10.22 18.46 -7.66
N GLY A 241 10.56 19.68 -8.05
CA GLY A 241 11.19 19.99 -9.34
C GLY A 241 12.61 19.42 -9.49
N THR A 242 13.25 19.03 -8.39
CA THR A 242 14.56 18.36 -8.38
C THR A 242 14.48 16.89 -7.96
N SER A 243 13.26 16.36 -7.83
CA SER A 243 13.00 14.99 -7.38
C SER A 243 13.23 13.96 -8.51
N PRO A 244 13.42 12.67 -8.15
CA PRO A 244 13.43 11.57 -9.11
C PRO A 244 12.20 11.52 -10.02
N ILE A 245 11.06 12.06 -9.58
CA ILE A 245 9.81 12.12 -10.34
C ILE A 245 10.01 12.87 -11.65
N VAL A 246 10.79 13.96 -11.67
CA VAL A 246 11.06 14.72 -12.89
C VAL A 246 11.84 13.89 -13.91
N ARG A 247 12.82 13.11 -13.44
CA ARG A 247 13.52 12.15 -14.32
C ARG A 247 12.55 11.10 -14.84
N ALA A 248 11.67 10.59 -13.99
CA ALA A 248 10.72 9.53 -14.35
C ALA A 248 9.71 9.93 -15.44
N LEU A 249 9.47 11.23 -15.64
CA LEU A 249 8.65 11.72 -16.76
C LEU A 249 9.30 11.49 -18.14
N VAL A 250 10.61 11.24 -18.20
CA VAL A 250 11.37 11.01 -19.45
C VAL A 250 12.05 9.63 -19.45
N ASP A 251 12.60 9.23 -18.31
CA ASP A 251 13.32 7.98 -18.06
C ASP A 251 12.76 7.36 -16.77
N PHE A 252 11.65 6.63 -16.92
CA PHE A 252 10.94 6.02 -15.79
C PHE A 252 11.85 5.08 -14.99
N ASP A 253 12.65 4.28 -15.68
CA ASP A 253 13.54 3.31 -15.04
C ASP A 253 14.60 3.98 -14.19
N GLY A 254 15.25 4.99 -14.76
CA GLY A 254 16.24 5.77 -14.04
C GLY A 254 15.65 6.53 -12.86
N GLY A 255 14.41 7.02 -12.98
CA GLY A 255 13.69 7.65 -11.88
C GLY A 255 13.38 6.69 -10.74
N MET A 256 12.81 5.51 -11.03
CA MET A 256 12.52 4.48 -10.03
C MET A 256 13.77 3.93 -9.35
N ASN A 257 14.87 3.75 -10.10
CA ASN A 257 16.14 3.32 -9.52
C ASN A 257 16.68 4.36 -8.53
N MET A 258 16.60 5.65 -8.86
CA MET A 258 16.92 6.72 -7.92
C MET A 258 16.03 6.70 -6.68
N VAL A 259 14.74 6.36 -6.82
CA VAL A 259 13.84 6.25 -5.65
C VAL A 259 14.25 5.09 -4.74
N ARG A 260 14.63 3.93 -5.31
CA ARG A 260 15.10 2.77 -4.53
C ARG A 260 16.38 3.09 -3.74
N GLU A 261 17.27 3.91 -4.27
CA GLU A 261 18.49 4.37 -3.58
C GLU A 261 18.21 5.28 -2.36
N LEU A 262 16.98 5.77 -2.19
CA LEU A 262 16.59 6.65 -1.10
C LEU A 262 15.93 5.90 0.08
N ASP A 263 16.06 4.57 0.15
CA ASP A 263 15.46 3.82 1.27
C ASP A 263 16.14 4.10 2.61
N ASP A 264 17.43 4.42 2.63
CA ASP A 264 18.20 4.64 3.86
C ASP A 264 18.08 6.08 4.42
N MET A 265 17.15 6.88 3.93
CA MET A 265 16.89 8.23 4.44
C MET A 265 15.41 8.51 4.64
N THR A 266 15.10 9.40 5.57
CA THR A 266 13.73 9.84 5.85
C THR A 266 13.24 10.78 4.74
N PHE A 267 11.91 10.88 4.59
CA PHE A 267 11.34 11.85 3.65
C PHE A 267 11.70 13.28 4.02
N THR A 268 11.71 13.63 5.32
CA THR A 268 12.14 14.96 5.78
C THR A 268 13.57 15.28 5.36
N GLU A 269 14.53 14.39 5.63
CA GLU A 269 15.94 14.62 5.27
C GLU A 269 16.09 14.86 3.76
N TRP A 270 15.36 14.09 2.96
CA TRP A 270 15.38 14.22 1.51
C TRP A 270 14.76 15.56 1.08
N PHE A 271 13.54 15.83 1.51
CA PHE A 271 12.74 16.97 1.08
C PHE A 271 13.41 18.30 1.48
N MET A 272 13.84 18.41 2.74
CA MET A 272 14.55 19.59 3.25
C MET A 272 15.91 19.76 2.57
N GLY A 273 16.62 18.66 2.29
CA GLY A 273 17.88 18.67 1.54
C GLY A 273 17.75 19.16 0.08
N LYS A 274 16.53 19.17 -0.47
CA LYS A 274 16.21 19.70 -1.80
C LYS A 274 15.63 21.12 -1.78
N GLY A 275 15.66 21.80 -0.63
CA GLY A 275 15.12 23.14 -0.47
C GLY A 275 13.61 23.19 -0.18
N GLY A 276 13.03 22.05 0.21
CA GLY A 276 11.69 22.00 0.78
C GLY A 276 11.59 22.74 2.12
N SER A 277 10.36 22.98 2.59
CA SER A 277 10.09 23.67 3.85
C SER A 277 9.43 22.77 4.88
N ARG A 278 9.66 23.06 6.16
CA ARG A 278 8.97 22.38 7.26
C ARG A 278 7.47 22.64 7.24
N GLY A 279 7.03 23.84 6.85
CA GLY A 279 5.60 24.15 6.68
C GLY A 279 4.93 23.25 5.64
N SER A 280 5.62 22.90 4.55
CA SER A 280 5.10 21.92 3.58
C SER A 280 4.96 20.52 4.19
N ILE A 281 5.94 20.12 5.01
CA ILE A 281 5.92 18.84 5.70
C ILE A 281 4.72 18.78 6.64
N ASP A 282 4.64 19.70 7.59
CA ASP A 282 3.62 19.69 8.64
C ASP A 282 2.20 19.82 8.07
N ARG A 283 1.99 20.71 7.07
CA ARG A 283 0.65 21.01 6.55
C ARG A 283 0.16 20.04 5.50
N MET A 284 1.04 19.33 4.79
CA MET A 284 0.65 18.54 3.63
C MET A 284 1.29 17.15 3.61
N TRP A 285 2.60 17.03 3.78
CA TRP A 285 3.25 15.71 3.63
C TRP A 285 3.05 14.80 4.82
N ASP A 286 3.03 15.29 6.05
CA ASP A 286 2.76 14.49 7.26
C ASP A 286 1.35 13.88 7.24
N PRO A 287 0.27 14.62 6.95
CA PRO A 287 -1.06 14.01 6.79
C PRO A 287 -1.10 12.89 5.74
N ILE A 288 -0.33 13.03 4.65
CA ILE A 288 -0.26 11.99 3.61
C ILE A 288 0.59 10.80 4.08
N ALA A 289 1.73 11.05 4.74
CA ALA A 289 2.59 10.00 5.29
C ALA A 289 1.85 9.15 6.33
N TYR A 290 1.07 9.78 7.21
CA TYR A 290 0.21 9.09 8.16
C TYR A 290 -0.82 8.21 7.45
N ALA A 291 -1.41 8.68 6.35
CA ALA A 291 -2.40 7.91 5.58
C ALA A 291 -1.79 6.72 4.84
N LEU A 292 -0.51 6.79 4.48
CA LEU A 292 0.20 5.71 3.77
C LEU A 292 0.76 4.65 4.71
N GLY A 293 1.37 5.06 5.83
CA GLY A 293 2.14 4.15 6.68
C GLY A 293 2.04 4.41 8.18
N PHE A 294 1.14 5.31 8.62
CA PHE A 294 0.98 5.69 10.03
C PHE A 294 2.27 6.22 10.68
N LEU A 295 3.13 6.85 9.87
CA LEU A 295 4.37 7.50 10.26
C LEU A 295 4.38 8.92 9.69
N ASP A 296 5.01 9.86 10.40
CA ASP A 296 5.31 11.18 9.85
C ASP A 296 6.50 11.14 8.88
N CYS A 297 6.80 12.29 8.26
CA CYS A 297 7.92 12.43 7.33
C CYS A 297 9.30 12.29 7.99
N ASP A 298 9.40 12.50 9.30
CA ASP A 298 10.64 12.36 10.06
C ASP A 298 11.01 10.90 10.32
N HIS A 299 10.03 9.99 10.19
CA HIS A 299 10.23 8.56 10.45
C HIS A 299 10.00 7.67 9.24
N ILE A 300 9.24 8.11 8.23
CA ILE A 300 8.99 7.33 7.00
C ILE A 300 10.16 7.44 6.01
N SER A 301 10.48 6.33 5.33
CA SER A 301 11.46 6.26 4.24
C SER A 301 11.08 7.18 3.07
N ALA A 302 12.06 7.91 2.53
CA ALA A 302 11.86 8.72 1.32
C ALA A 302 11.47 7.85 0.11
N ARG A 303 12.01 6.62 0.01
CA ARG A 303 11.61 5.65 -1.02
C ARG A 303 10.11 5.38 -0.99
N CYS A 304 9.57 5.13 0.20
CA CYS A 304 8.15 4.81 0.41
C CYS A 304 7.24 5.92 -0.15
N MET A 305 7.45 7.15 0.30
CA MET A 305 6.71 8.32 -0.18
C MET A 305 6.86 8.50 -1.69
N LEU A 306 8.10 8.59 -2.18
CA LEU A 306 8.38 8.92 -3.58
C LEU A 306 7.87 7.87 -4.57
N THR A 307 7.80 6.60 -4.18
CA THR A 307 7.26 5.52 -5.03
C THR A 307 5.79 5.78 -5.38
N ILE A 308 4.97 6.16 -4.39
CA ILE A 308 3.54 6.45 -4.60
C ILE A 308 3.35 7.73 -5.40
N PHE A 309 4.09 8.79 -5.09
CA PHE A 309 3.98 10.05 -5.86
C PHE A 309 4.49 9.93 -7.29
N MET A 310 5.43 9.03 -7.55
CA MET A 310 5.82 8.69 -8.92
C MET A 310 4.64 8.17 -9.73
N LEU A 311 3.84 7.27 -9.14
CA LEU A 311 2.64 6.73 -9.80
C LEU A 311 1.63 7.84 -10.10
N PHE A 312 1.39 8.71 -9.12
CA PHE A 312 0.43 9.82 -9.26
C PHE A 312 0.88 10.84 -10.32
N ALA A 313 2.19 11.02 -10.48
CA ALA A 313 2.73 11.94 -11.47
C ALA A 313 2.64 11.42 -12.92
N ILE A 314 2.54 10.11 -13.12
CA ILE A 314 2.64 9.48 -14.45
C ILE A 314 1.30 8.94 -14.93
N ARG A 315 0.40 8.58 -14.00
CA ARG A 315 -0.91 7.99 -14.31
C ARG A 315 -2.01 8.87 -13.74
N THR A 316 -2.86 9.40 -14.62
CA THR A 316 -3.92 10.34 -14.24
C THR A 316 -4.89 9.71 -13.24
N GLU A 317 -5.24 8.46 -13.47
CA GLU A 317 -6.17 7.69 -12.66
C GLU A 317 -5.57 7.24 -11.32
N ALA A 318 -4.25 7.24 -11.13
CA ALA A 318 -3.62 6.52 -10.02
C ALA A 318 -4.00 7.07 -8.64
N SER A 319 -4.15 8.39 -8.51
CA SER A 319 -4.55 9.03 -7.25
C SER A 319 -6.07 9.14 -7.07
N VAL A 320 -6.87 8.67 -8.03
CA VAL A 320 -8.34 8.67 -7.90
C VAL A 320 -8.73 7.70 -6.79
N LEU A 321 -9.61 8.15 -5.89
CA LEU A 321 -10.06 7.38 -4.75
C LEU A 321 -11.37 6.65 -5.03
N ARG A 322 -11.49 5.47 -4.45
CA ARG A 322 -12.73 4.71 -4.34
C ARG A 322 -12.92 4.24 -2.91
N MET A 323 -14.17 4.15 -2.48
CA MET A 323 -14.58 3.50 -1.24
C MET A 323 -15.40 2.26 -1.58
N LEU A 324 -15.42 1.26 -0.71
CA LEU A 324 -16.41 0.19 -0.82
C LEU A 324 -17.81 0.77 -0.60
N GLU A 325 -18.83 0.14 -1.17
CA GLU A 325 -20.23 0.51 -0.95
C GLU A 325 -20.66 0.31 0.51
N GLY A 326 -20.05 -0.66 1.21
CA GLY A 326 -20.24 -0.92 2.63
C GLY A 326 -19.06 -1.71 3.20
N SER A 327 -19.32 -2.63 4.14
CA SER A 327 -18.24 -3.28 4.86
C SER A 327 -17.40 -4.26 4.02
N PRO A 328 -16.09 -4.38 4.30
CA PRO A 328 -15.20 -5.30 3.60
C PRO A 328 -15.67 -6.76 3.55
N GLN A 329 -16.31 -7.25 4.61
CA GLN A 329 -16.87 -8.60 4.64
C GLN A 329 -17.83 -8.81 3.46
N THR A 330 -18.87 -7.99 3.36
CA THR A 330 -19.91 -8.13 2.34
C THR A 330 -19.41 -7.76 0.94
N PHE A 331 -18.69 -6.64 0.83
CA PHE A 331 -18.42 -6.00 -0.47
C PHE A 331 -17.09 -6.42 -1.10
N LEU A 332 -16.19 -7.06 -0.35
CA LEU A 332 -14.91 -7.56 -0.86
C LEU A 332 -14.71 -9.06 -0.61
N HIS A 333 -14.92 -9.54 0.62
CA HIS A 333 -14.57 -10.91 0.98
C HIS A 333 -15.60 -11.95 0.52
N ASP A 334 -16.90 -11.71 0.71
CA ASP A 334 -17.95 -12.66 0.33
C ASP A 334 -17.89 -13.06 -1.16
N PRO A 335 -17.65 -12.14 -2.13
CA PRO A 335 -17.41 -12.51 -3.52
C PRO A 335 -16.20 -13.44 -3.72
N ILE A 336 -15.11 -13.21 -2.98
CA ILE A 336 -13.91 -14.06 -3.01
C ILE A 336 -14.19 -15.42 -2.38
N ILE A 337 -14.85 -15.46 -1.22
CA ILE A 337 -15.25 -16.69 -0.54
C ILE A 337 -16.14 -17.53 -1.45
N LYS A 338 -17.13 -16.90 -2.11
CA LYS A 338 -17.99 -17.57 -3.08
C LYS A 338 -17.17 -18.17 -4.23
N TYR A 339 -16.23 -17.40 -4.78
CA TYR A 339 -15.37 -17.88 -5.87
C TYR A 339 -14.55 -19.12 -5.48
N LEU A 340 -14.06 -19.14 -4.24
CA LEU A 340 -13.28 -20.23 -3.64
C LEU A 340 -14.17 -21.46 -3.36
N ASP A 341 -15.38 -21.26 -2.83
CA ASP A 341 -16.36 -22.31 -2.55
C ASP A 341 -16.81 -23.01 -3.84
N ASP A 342 -17.09 -22.24 -4.91
CA ASP A 342 -17.42 -22.76 -6.24
C ASP A 342 -16.29 -23.65 -6.83
N ARG A 343 -15.08 -23.58 -6.26
CA ARG A 343 -13.89 -24.38 -6.62
C ARG A 343 -13.54 -25.45 -5.58
N ASN A 344 -14.39 -25.67 -4.59
CA ASN A 344 -14.18 -26.61 -3.49
C ASN A 344 -12.95 -26.30 -2.62
N VAL A 345 -12.53 -25.03 -2.56
CA VAL A 345 -11.48 -24.61 -1.61
C VAL A 345 -12.10 -24.56 -0.22
N LYS A 346 -11.51 -25.30 0.71
CA LYS A 346 -12.02 -25.36 2.09
C LYS A 346 -11.38 -24.29 2.96
N ILE A 347 -12.19 -23.43 3.58
CA ILE A 347 -11.73 -22.41 4.54
C ILE A 347 -12.10 -22.85 5.95
N ASN A 348 -11.11 -23.18 6.77
CA ASN A 348 -11.29 -23.56 8.17
C ASN A 348 -11.09 -22.33 9.07
N LEU A 349 -12.20 -21.79 9.59
CA LEU A 349 -12.19 -20.72 10.59
C LEU A 349 -11.95 -21.30 12.00
N ASN A 350 -11.53 -20.46 12.95
CA ASN A 350 -11.16 -20.87 14.32
C ASN A 350 -10.11 -21.99 14.35
N ALA A 351 -9.20 -21.98 13.39
CA ALA A 351 -8.19 -23.00 13.16
C ALA A 351 -6.77 -22.41 13.29
N PRO A 352 -6.36 -21.95 14.48
CA PRO A 352 -5.04 -21.37 14.66
C PRO A 352 -3.95 -22.42 14.42
N CYS A 353 -3.12 -22.18 13.40
CA CYS A 353 -1.89 -22.93 13.18
C CYS A 353 -0.78 -22.35 14.07
N ARG A 354 -0.19 -23.20 14.91
CA ARG A 354 0.89 -22.78 15.83
C ARG A 354 2.23 -23.48 15.59
N GLU A 355 2.25 -24.51 14.75
CA GLU A 355 3.42 -25.36 14.59
C GLU A 355 3.50 -25.88 13.15
N LEU A 356 4.67 -25.72 12.53
CA LEU A 356 5.03 -26.33 11.26
C LEU A 356 5.66 -27.70 11.51
N ILE A 357 5.10 -28.74 10.90
CA ILE A 357 5.67 -30.08 10.94
C ILE A 357 6.70 -30.14 9.82
N HIS A 358 7.98 -30.21 10.17
CA HIS A 358 9.08 -30.10 9.21
C HIS A 358 10.22 -31.09 9.51
N GLU A 359 11.01 -31.37 8.49
CA GLU A 359 12.23 -32.17 8.54
C GLU A 359 13.45 -31.25 8.54
N THR A 360 14.56 -31.73 9.09
CA THR A 360 15.83 -31.00 9.11
C THR A 360 16.98 -31.88 8.63
N ASP A 361 18.03 -31.26 8.09
CA ASP A 361 19.31 -31.92 7.80
C ASP A 361 20.12 -32.20 9.09
N SER A 362 21.32 -32.77 8.94
CA SER A 362 22.25 -33.03 10.04
C SER A 362 22.76 -31.77 10.75
N GLU A 363 22.69 -30.61 10.10
CA GLU A 363 23.01 -29.32 10.70
C GLU A 363 21.79 -28.68 11.39
N GLY A 364 20.62 -29.34 11.34
CA GLY A 364 19.37 -28.86 11.89
C GLY A 364 18.75 -27.71 11.08
N LYS A 365 19.07 -27.57 9.79
CA LYS A 365 18.37 -26.64 8.87
C LYS A 365 17.13 -27.31 8.31
N PRO A 366 15.99 -26.60 8.19
CA PRO A 366 14.78 -27.20 7.65
C PRO A 366 14.95 -27.52 6.17
N THR A 367 14.57 -28.73 5.77
CA THR A 367 14.69 -29.21 4.38
C THR A 367 13.34 -29.32 3.70
N ARG A 368 12.29 -29.65 4.47
CA ARG A 368 10.94 -29.87 3.95
C ARG A 368 9.88 -29.62 5.02
N VAL A 369 8.78 -28.97 4.65
CA VAL A 369 7.58 -28.87 5.50
C VAL A 369 6.58 -29.95 5.11
N ARG A 370 6.24 -30.86 6.02
CA ARG A 370 5.25 -31.93 5.76
C ARG A 370 3.80 -31.49 5.98
N GLY A 371 3.60 -30.40 6.70
CA GLY A 371 2.27 -29.90 7.00
C GLY A 371 2.24 -28.98 8.20
N ILE A 372 1.05 -28.86 8.78
CA ILE A 372 0.77 -27.94 9.89
C ILE A 372 0.01 -28.65 11.01
N LYS A 373 0.07 -28.10 12.21
CA LYS A 373 -0.71 -28.57 13.35
C LYS A 373 -1.76 -27.55 13.75
N VAL A 374 -3.01 -28.01 13.81
CA VAL A 374 -4.17 -27.24 14.21
C VAL A 374 -4.86 -27.98 15.36
N GLY A 375 -4.87 -27.35 16.54
CA GLY A 375 -5.29 -28.03 17.77
C GLY A 375 -4.41 -29.25 18.05
N THR A 376 -5.02 -30.43 18.14
CA THR A 376 -4.31 -31.70 18.34
C THR A 376 -4.04 -32.45 17.04
N LYS A 377 -4.56 -31.97 15.89
CA LYS A 377 -4.51 -32.67 14.62
C LYS A 377 -3.38 -32.13 13.74
N VAL A 378 -2.62 -33.06 13.16
CA VAL A 378 -1.67 -32.77 12.08
C VAL A 378 -2.39 -32.88 10.74
N HIS A 379 -2.21 -31.85 9.91
CA HIS A 379 -2.70 -31.81 8.54
C HIS A 379 -1.49 -31.82 7.60
N GLU A 380 -1.35 -32.90 6.85
CA GLU A 380 -0.25 -33.08 5.89
C GLU A 380 -0.56 -32.42 4.55
N PHE A 381 0.46 -31.81 3.96
CA PHE A 381 0.41 -31.07 2.71
C PHE A 381 1.69 -31.28 1.89
N ASP A 382 1.56 -31.25 0.56
CA ASP A 382 2.70 -31.25 -0.35
C ASP A 382 3.41 -29.90 -0.32
N VAL A 383 2.64 -28.82 -0.15
CA VAL A 383 3.09 -27.43 -0.11
C VAL A 383 2.38 -26.71 1.03
N VAL A 384 3.11 -25.88 1.77
CA VAL A 384 2.52 -24.97 2.77
C VAL A 384 2.84 -23.52 2.40
N VAL A 385 1.81 -22.67 2.39
CA VAL A 385 1.92 -21.22 2.22
C VAL A 385 1.61 -20.54 3.55
N ALA A 386 2.55 -19.77 4.08
CA ALA A 386 2.29 -18.89 5.22
C ALA A 386 1.87 -17.50 4.73
N ALA A 387 0.56 -17.27 4.71
CA ALA A 387 -0.10 -16.02 4.33
C ALA A 387 -0.54 -15.20 5.56
N VAL A 388 0.27 -15.23 6.62
CA VAL A 388 0.05 -14.52 7.89
C VAL A 388 0.79 -13.18 7.91
N ASP A 389 0.40 -12.27 8.80
CA ASP A 389 1.11 -11.00 9.00
C ASP A 389 2.47 -11.17 9.68
N VAL A 390 3.28 -10.10 9.76
CA VAL A 390 4.62 -10.11 10.38
C VAL A 390 4.61 -10.71 11.80
N PRO A 391 3.68 -10.34 12.70
CA PRO A 391 3.55 -11.01 14.00
C PRO A 391 3.23 -12.50 13.91
N GLY A 392 2.33 -12.86 13.00
CA GLY A 392 1.92 -14.24 12.78
C GLY A 392 3.07 -15.11 12.27
N ILE A 393 3.84 -14.64 11.29
CA ILE A 393 4.95 -15.42 10.73
C ILE A 393 6.08 -15.60 11.74
N LYS A 394 6.39 -14.56 12.55
CA LYS A 394 7.37 -14.66 13.65
C LYS A 394 6.96 -15.68 14.71
N LYS A 395 5.66 -15.91 14.90
CA LYS A 395 5.14 -16.94 15.82
C LYS A 395 5.07 -18.32 15.19
N LEU A 396 4.86 -18.39 13.87
CA LEU A 396 4.69 -19.63 13.13
C LEU A 396 6.03 -20.30 12.83
N LEU A 397 7.07 -19.53 12.52
CA LEU A 397 8.40 -20.03 12.15
C LEU A 397 9.12 -20.65 13.35
N PRO A 398 9.52 -21.93 13.29
CA PRO A 398 10.44 -22.54 14.26
C PRO A 398 11.82 -21.86 14.22
N GLU A 399 12.55 -21.93 15.34
CA GLU A 399 13.90 -21.34 15.45
C GLU A 399 14.88 -21.89 14.39
N SER A 400 14.73 -23.16 14.00
CA SER A 400 15.54 -23.80 12.95
C SER A 400 15.49 -23.06 11.61
N PHE A 401 14.36 -22.43 11.26
CA PHE A 401 14.19 -21.68 10.01
C PHE A 401 15.07 -20.43 9.96
N ARG A 402 15.39 -19.82 11.11
CA ARG A 402 16.25 -18.63 11.18
C ARG A 402 17.70 -18.89 10.74
N LYS A 403 18.07 -20.14 10.44
CA LYS A 403 19.36 -20.46 9.80
C LYS A 403 19.43 -20.01 8.34
N TYR A 404 18.30 -19.77 7.68
CA TYR A 404 18.27 -19.13 6.37
C TYR A 404 18.02 -17.63 6.51
N LYS A 405 18.73 -16.85 5.68
CA LYS A 405 18.72 -15.38 5.73
C LYS A 405 17.35 -14.79 5.43
N ASP A 406 16.61 -15.37 4.50
CA ASP A 406 15.24 -14.95 4.15
C ASP A 406 14.28 -15.01 5.33
N PHE A 407 14.32 -16.06 6.15
CA PHE A 407 13.51 -16.17 7.36
C PHE A 407 14.02 -15.30 8.51
N ASP A 408 15.34 -15.21 8.71
CA ASP A 408 15.90 -14.39 9.80
C ASP A 408 15.65 -12.89 9.57
N ASN A 409 15.70 -12.45 8.30
CA ASN A 409 15.40 -11.08 7.91
C ASN A 409 14.03 -10.61 8.40
N ILE A 410 13.01 -11.46 8.40
CA ILE A 410 11.65 -11.14 8.86
C ILE A 410 11.66 -10.62 10.31
N TYR A 411 12.58 -11.10 11.16
CA TYR A 411 12.65 -10.68 12.55
C TYR A 411 13.08 -9.22 12.72
N ASN A 412 13.70 -8.63 11.70
CA ASN A 412 14.08 -7.21 11.66
C ASN A 412 12.92 -6.28 11.24
N LEU A 413 11.81 -6.83 10.74
CA LEU A 413 10.62 -6.03 10.41
C LEU A 413 9.85 -5.69 11.69
N GLU A 414 9.79 -4.42 12.05
CA GLU A 414 8.95 -3.91 13.12
C GLU A 414 7.56 -3.55 12.61
N CYS A 415 6.54 -3.52 13.47
CA CYS A 415 5.19 -3.11 13.08
C CYS A 415 4.74 -1.82 13.77
N VAL A 416 3.86 -1.05 13.13
CA VAL A 416 3.23 0.14 13.73
C VAL A 416 2.03 -0.29 14.58
N PRO A 417 1.86 0.22 15.81
CA PRO A 417 0.61 0.09 16.54
C PRO A 417 -0.41 1.15 16.08
N ILE A 418 -1.67 0.76 15.91
CA ILE A 418 -2.76 1.67 15.51
C ILE A 418 -4.01 1.46 16.36
N ALA A 419 -4.84 2.50 16.45
CA ALA A 419 -6.18 2.44 17.02
C ALA A 419 -7.20 3.06 16.06
N THR A 420 -8.12 2.26 15.55
CA THR A 420 -9.21 2.73 14.69
C THR A 420 -10.42 3.07 15.54
N VAL A 421 -10.94 4.27 15.37
CA VAL A 421 -12.09 4.80 16.09
C VAL A 421 -13.24 4.96 15.11
N MET A 422 -14.43 4.57 15.52
CA MET A 422 -15.68 4.86 14.83
C MET A 422 -16.60 5.57 15.82
N ALA A 423 -17.17 6.70 15.42
CA ALA A 423 -18.09 7.49 16.23
C ALA A 423 -19.31 7.88 15.40
N ARG A 424 -20.49 7.59 15.93
CA ARG A 424 -21.77 7.85 15.28
C ARG A 424 -22.44 9.04 15.93
N PHE A 425 -23.08 9.88 15.13
CA PHE A 425 -23.73 11.10 15.58
C PHE A 425 -25.22 11.14 15.23
N ASP A 426 -25.98 11.96 15.96
CA ASP A 426 -27.40 12.24 15.70
C ASP A 426 -27.66 13.29 14.60
N GLY A 427 -26.61 13.64 13.84
CA GLY A 427 -26.69 14.51 12.65
C GLY A 427 -25.42 14.41 11.78
N TRP A 428 -25.36 15.19 10.72
CA TRP A 428 -24.32 15.13 9.68
C TRP A 428 -23.10 15.99 10.05
N VAL A 429 -22.08 15.39 10.65
CA VAL A 429 -20.86 16.05 11.12
C VAL A 429 -20.16 16.85 10.02
N THR A 430 -20.13 16.31 8.80
CA THR A 430 -19.39 16.91 7.69
C THR A 430 -20.18 17.98 6.94
N GLU A 431 -21.44 18.24 7.31
CA GLU A 431 -22.23 19.39 6.84
C GLU A 431 -21.94 20.63 7.72
N MET A 432 -21.22 21.60 7.15
CA MET A 432 -20.76 22.79 7.87
C MET A 432 -21.52 24.07 7.54
N ASN A 433 -22.28 24.09 6.43
CA ASN A 433 -22.82 25.31 5.84
C ASN A 433 -24.30 25.49 6.10
N ASP A 434 -25.05 24.42 6.37
CA ASP A 434 -26.47 24.46 6.68
C ASP A 434 -26.79 23.74 8.00
N ASP A 435 -27.03 24.52 9.06
CA ASP A 435 -27.45 24.01 10.38
C ASP A 435 -28.71 23.14 10.33
N LYS A 436 -29.65 23.44 9.42
CA LYS A 436 -30.88 22.65 9.28
C LYS A 436 -30.60 21.35 8.54
N GLY A 437 -29.82 21.43 7.45
CA GLY A 437 -29.34 20.26 6.71
C GLY A 437 -28.56 19.31 7.61
N MET A 438 -27.66 19.83 8.43
CA MET A 438 -26.86 19.10 9.41
C MET A 438 -27.72 18.26 10.37
N MET A 439 -28.86 18.80 10.82
CA MET A 439 -29.77 18.11 11.74
C MET A 439 -30.83 17.24 11.03
N ASN A 440 -30.92 17.29 9.71
CA ASN A 440 -31.95 16.60 8.95
C ASN A 440 -31.52 15.17 8.59
N THR A 441 -31.83 14.22 9.46
CA THR A 441 -31.61 12.77 9.24
C THR A 441 -32.83 12.05 8.65
N ALA A 442 -33.87 12.81 8.25
CA ALA A 442 -35.10 12.25 7.72
C ALA A 442 -35.01 11.92 6.22
N GLY A 443 -35.69 10.86 5.81
CA GLY A 443 -35.76 10.39 4.43
C GLY A 443 -34.79 9.24 4.15
N ASP A 444 -34.80 8.76 2.90
CA ASP A 444 -33.87 7.72 2.45
C ASP A 444 -32.63 8.34 1.81
N LEU A 445 -31.52 8.30 2.54
CA LEU A 445 -30.20 8.81 2.13
C LEU A 445 -29.20 7.67 1.84
N SER A 446 -29.69 6.43 1.68
CA SER A 446 -28.86 5.25 1.40
C SER A 446 -28.08 5.33 0.08
N ASN A 447 -28.43 6.25 -0.81
CA ASN A 447 -27.71 6.49 -2.06
C ASN A 447 -26.41 7.31 -1.89
N GLY A 448 -26.06 7.72 -0.66
CA GLY A 448 -24.87 8.53 -0.36
C GLY A 448 -25.05 10.02 -0.69
N LYS A 449 -26.29 10.50 -0.85
CA LYS A 449 -26.61 11.93 -1.02
C LYS A 449 -26.94 12.62 0.30
N ALA A 450 -26.52 12.02 1.42
CA ALA A 450 -26.57 12.67 2.71
C ALA A 450 -25.76 14.00 2.68
N PRO A 451 -26.19 15.04 3.41
CA PRO A 451 -25.41 16.27 3.57
C PRO A 451 -24.02 15.97 4.12
N GLY A 452 -22.99 16.60 3.56
CA GLY A 452 -21.61 16.40 3.99
C GLY A 452 -20.61 16.23 2.86
N ILE A 453 -19.42 15.77 3.22
CA ILE A 453 -18.29 15.63 2.31
C ILE A 453 -18.14 14.16 1.88
N ASP A 454 -18.43 13.87 0.62
CA ASP A 454 -18.28 12.53 0.02
C ASP A 454 -16.85 12.28 -0.48
N ASN A 455 -15.85 12.28 0.42
CA ASN A 455 -14.47 11.93 0.08
C ASN A 455 -13.67 11.45 1.31
N LEU A 456 -12.47 10.90 1.06
CA LEU A 456 -11.48 10.70 2.11
C LEU A 456 -10.93 12.06 2.55
N LEU A 457 -10.80 12.23 3.86
CA LEU A 457 -10.35 13.47 4.47
C LEU A 457 -9.02 13.29 5.18
N TYR A 458 -8.22 14.34 5.15
CA TYR A 458 -6.93 14.45 5.84
C TYR A 458 -6.99 15.63 6.80
N SER A 459 -6.15 15.63 7.84
CA SER A 459 -5.94 16.83 8.64
C SER A 459 -4.49 16.93 9.08
N ALA A 460 -3.97 18.16 9.08
CA ALA A 460 -2.71 18.52 9.72
C ALA A 460 -2.91 19.01 11.17
N ASP A 461 -4.16 19.20 11.58
CA ASP A 461 -4.53 19.73 12.89
C ASP A 461 -5.08 18.66 13.84
N ALA A 462 -5.25 17.42 13.35
CA ALA A 462 -5.67 16.27 14.16
C ALA A 462 -4.52 15.26 14.32
N GLU A 463 -4.61 14.47 15.39
CA GLU A 463 -3.66 13.39 15.70
C GLU A 463 -3.97 12.11 14.95
N PHE A 464 -5.25 11.84 14.63
CA PHE A 464 -5.58 10.75 13.74
C PHE A 464 -5.16 11.07 12.29
N SER A 465 -4.90 10.00 11.54
CA SER A 465 -4.45 9.99 10.15
C SER A 465 -5.59 10.44 9.19
N CYS A 466 -5.82 9.73 8.09
CA CYS A 466 -7.01 9.92 7.29
C CYS A 466 -8.28 9.48 8.04
N PHE A 467 -9.39 10.10 7.68
CA PHE A 467 -10.70 9.84 8.25
C PHE A 467 -11.80 10.04 7.19
N ALA A 468 -12.97 9.48 7.41
CA ALA A 468 -14.10 9.63 6.50
C ALA A 468 -15.44 9.50 7.24
N ASP A 469 -16.49 10.07 6.65
CA ASP A 469 -17.87 9.84 7.06
C ASP A 469 -18.45 8.65 6.29
N LEU A 470 -18.40 7.46 6.89
CA LEU A 470 -18.80 6.22 6.24
C LEU A 470 -20.29 6.20 5.87
N ALA A 471 -21.14 6.93 6.60
CA ALA A 471 -22.56 7.05 6.25
C ALA A 471 -22.79 7.85 4.96
N VAL A 472 -21.81 8.65 4.53
CA VAL A 472 -21.81 9.38 3.26
C VAL A 472 -21.01 8.61 2.20
N VAL A 473 -19.77 8.24 2.52
CA VAL A 473 -18.82 7.72 1.53
C VAL A 473 -19.02 6.24 1.20
N SER A 474 -19.69 5.49 2.08
CA SER A 474 -19.87 4.03 2.02
C SER A 474 -21.24 3.64 2.60
N PRO A 475 -22.36 4.20 2.08
CA PRO A 475 -23.63 4.19 2.79
C PRO A 475 -24.26 2.79 2.93
N GLY A 476 -23.94 1.82 2.08
CA GLY A 476 -24.67 0.55 1.96
C GLY A 476 -24.93 -0.19 3.27
N GLU A 477 -23.94 -0.26 4.17
CA GLU A 477 -24.08 -0.86 5.51
C GLU A 477 -23.81 0.11 6.67
N TYR A 478 -23.36 1.34 6.36
CA TYR A 478 -22.97 2.32 7.37
C TYR A 478 -24.02 3.42 7.59
N TYR A 479 -24.85 3.70 6.59
CA TYR A 479 -26.05 4.53 6.72
C TYR A 479 -27.13 3.80 7.53
N LYS A 480 -27.78 4.53 8.44
CA LYS A 480 -28.93 4.05 9.21
C LYS A 480 -29.99 5.13 9.23
N GLU A 481 -31.22 4.75 8.89
CA GLU A 481 -32.35 5.70 8.83
C GLU A 481 -32.57 6.38 10.20
N GLY A 482 -32.71 7.71 10.17
CA GLY A 482 -32.91 8.53 11.37
C GLY A 482 -31.62 8.82 12.16
N GLU A 483 -30.50 8.23 11.78
CA GLU A 483 -29.18 8.54 12.34
C GLU A 483 -28.37 9.45 11.39
N GLY A 484 -27.32 10.08 11.91
CA GLY A 484 -26.44 10.94 11.15
C GLY A 484 -25.15 10.25 10.74
N SER A 485 -24.05 11.02 10.78
CA SER A 485 -22.73 10.57 10.37
C SER A 485 -22.22 9.37 11.15
N LEU A 486 -21.41 8.55 10.47
CA LEU A 486 -20.53 7.56 11.10
C LEU A 486 -19.09 7.91 10.72
N ILE A 487 -18.42 8.66 11.58
CA ILE A 487 -17.05 9.10 11.33
C ILE A 487 -16.08 8.01 11.78
N GLN A 488 -15.17 7.60 10.90
CA GLN A 488 -14.09 6.69 11.20
C GLN A 488 -12.74 7.38 11.00
N GLY A 489 -11.82 7.22 11.94
CA GLY A 489 -10.43 7.70 11.84
C GLY A 489 -9.45 6.73 12.47
N VAL A 490 -8.17 6.87 12.14
CA VAL A 490 -7.11 5.96 12.61
C VAL A 490 -6.02 6.73 13.36
N PHE A 491 -5.87 6.48 14.65
CA PHE A 491 -4.73 6.96 15.43
C PHE A 491 -3.52 6.03 15.25
N ASP A 492 -2.34 6.63 15.25
CA ASP A 492 -1.07 5.92 15.25
C ASP A 492 -0.55 5.66 16.69
N SER A 493 0.73 5.31 16.78
CA SER A 493 1.43 5.02 18.02
C SER A 493 1.33 6.09 19.12
N ARG A 494 1.10 7.37 18.78
CA ARG A 494 1.01 8.49 19.73
C ARG A 494 -0.17 8.40 20.69
N ALA A 495 -1.25 7.72 20.28
CA ALA A 495 -2.45 7.52 21.11
C ALA A 495 -2.66 6.06 21.55
N TYR A 496 -1.81 5.12 21.10
CA TYR A 496 -2.08 3.69 21.28
C TYR A 496 -2.16 3.25 22.75
N ASP A 497 -1.38 3.87 23.65
CA ASP A 497 -1.35 3.52 25.07
C ASP A 497 -2.51 4.14 25.90
N ARG A 498 -3.29 5.06 25.32
CA ARG A 498 -4.43 5.70 26.01
C ARG A 498 -5.57 4.71 26.24
N SER A 499 -6.51 4.97 27.15
CA SER A 499 -7.70 4.11 27.27
C SER A 499 -8.59 4.24 26.02
N THR A 500 -9.46 3.25 25.78
CA THR A 500 -10.47 3.32 24.72
C THR A 500 -11.36 4.56 24.89
N ASP A 501 -11.79 4.85 26.12
CA ASP A 501 -12.64 6.01 26.42
C ASP A 501 -11.92 7.33 26.10
N GLN A 502 -10.64 7.45 26.49
CA GLN A 502 -9.85 8.65 26.19
C GLN A 502 -9.66 8.83 24.68
N ILE A 503 -9.41 7.75 23.95
CA ILE A 503 -9.28 7.80 22.49
C ILE A 503 -10.60 8.31 21.85
N VAL A 504 -11.75 7.88 22.35
CA VAL A 504 -13.06 8.35 21.87
C VAL A 504 -13.26 9.84 22.20
N GLU A 505 -12.94 10.26 23.43
CA GLU A 505 -13.03 11.66 23.86
C GLU A 505 -12.14 12.56 23.00
N ASP A 506 -10.86 12.21 22.85
CA ASP A 506 -9.90 12.93 22.01
C ASP A 506 -10.36 13.01 20.55
N PHE A 507 -10.92 11.91 20.03
CA PHE A 507 -11.45 11.85 18.66
C PHE A 507 -12.61 12.81 18.48
N ILE A 508 -13.60 12.79 19.38
CA ILE A 508 -14.77 13.67 19.31
C ILE A 508 -14.36 15.15 19.46
N GLU A 509 -13.45 15.46 20.38
CA GLU A 509 -12.93 16.82 20.56
C GLU A 509 -12.27 17.34 19.28
N GLN A 510 -11.40 16.53 18.67
CA GLN A 510 -10.72 16.88 17.43
C GLN A 510 -11.71 16.98 16.26
N ILE A 511 -12.72 16.10 16.17
CA ILE A 511 -13.80 16.23 15.17
C ILE A 511 -14.57 17.55 15.36
N HIS A 512 -14.90 17.95 16.59
CA HIS A 512 -15.54 19.24 16.86
C HIS A 512 -14.65 20.46 16.57
N MET A 513 -13.33 20.30 16.65
CA MET A 513 -12.37 21.33 16.25
C MET A 513 -12.30 21.45 14.72
N LEU A 514 -12.28 20.32 14.00
CA LEU A 514 -12.26 20.29 12.54
C LEU A 514 -13.60 20.74 11.93
N PHE A 515 -14.71 20.36 12.55
CA PHE A 515 -16.08 20.69 12.11
C PHE A 515 -16.83 21.43 13.24
N PRO A 516 -16.67 22.74 13.42
CA PRO A 516 -17.27 23.47 14.54
C PRO A 516 -18.79 23.37 14.65
N SER A 517 -19.51 23.21 13.53
CA SER A 517 -20.97 22.99 13.51
C SER A 517 -21.38 21.74 14.29
N SER A 518 -20.55 20.69 14.24
CA SER A 518 -20.82 19.39 14.87
C SER A 518 -20.86 19.44 16.40
N LYS A 519 -20.42 20.53 17.05
CA LYS A 519 -20.53 20.73 18.52
C LYS A 519 -21.97 20.68 19.03
N LYS A 520 -22.95 20.85 18.14
CA LYS A 520 -24.39 20.75 18.44
C LYS A 520 -24.90 19.31 18.43
N LEU A 521 -24.12 18.39 17.87
CA LEU A 521 -24.45 16.97 17.71
C LEU A 521 -24.00 16.18 18.94
N LYS A 522 -24.64 15.04 19.17
CA LYS A 522 -24.26 14.08 20.20
C LYS A 522 -23.70 12.84 19.54
N CYS A 523 -22.59 12.34 20.08
CA CYS A 523 -22.13 11.00 19.79
C CYS A 523 -23.11 9.99 20.43
N THR A 524 -23.75 9.16 19.60
CA THR A 524 -24.76 8.17 20.01
C THR A 524 -24.18 6.77 20.18
N TRP A 525 -23.07 6.48 19.52
CA TRP A 525 -22.36 5.21 19.59
C TRP A 525 -20.90 5.39 19.22
N SER A 526 -20.00 4.62 19.82
CA SER A 526 -18.59 4.58 19.43
C SER A 526 -18.00 3.18 19.59
N SER A 527 -16.91 2.94 18.86
CA SER A 527 -16.11 1.73 18.94
C SER A 527 -14.63 2.05 18.70
N VAL A 528 -13.75 1.32 19.38
CA VAL A 528 -12.30 1.41 19.17
C VAL A 528 -11.72 0.01 18.97
N VAL A 529 -11.00 -0.16 17.87
CA VAL A 529 -10.24 -1.38 17.56
C VAL A 529 -8.76 -1.06 17.67
N LYS A 530 -8.07 -1.74 18.60
CA LYS A 530 -6.62 -1.59 18.78
C LYS A 530 -5.87 -2.75 18.15
N LEU A 531 -4.87 -2.43 17.33
CA LEU A 531 -3.96 -3.39 16.73
C LEU A 531 -2.52 -3.00 17.04
N GLY A 532 -1.90 -3.67 18.01
CA GLY A 532 -0.55 -3.31 18.50
C GLY A 532 0.58 -3.60 17.52
N GLN A 533 0.30 -4.39 16.49
CA GLN A 533 1.25 -4.69 15.41
C GLN A 533 0.46 -4.80 14.10
N SER A 534 0.31 -3.68 13.39
CA SER A 534 -0.44 -3.59 12.12
C SER A 534 0.48 -3.87 10.92
N LEU A 535 0.72 -2.87 10.09
CA LEU A 535 1.65 -2.90 8.97
C LEU A 535 3.09 -2.92 9.49
N TYR A 536 4.03 -3.44 8.71
CA TYR A 536 5.43 -3.21 9.03
C TYR A 536 5.75 -1.71 8.91
N LYS A 537 6.67 -1.22 9.74
CA LYS A 537 7.08 0.18 9.75
C LYS A 537 7.91 0.44 8.50
N GLU A 538 7.44 1.27 7.58
CA GLU A 538 8.19 1.71 6.38
C GLU A 538 9.24 2.78 6.74
N LYS A 539 10.01 2.56 7.82
CA LYS A 539 11.13 3.43 8.22
C LYS A 539 12.34 3.23 7.29
N PRO A 540 13.37 4.08 7.36
CA PRO A 540 14.55 3.90 6.52
C PRO A 540 15.22 2.53 6.65
N GLY A 541 15.66 1.99 5.51
CA GLY A 541 16.46 0.76 5.39
C GLY A 541 15.69 -0.54 5.65
N GLN A 542 14.36 -0.55 5.51
CA GLN A 542 13.52 -1.71 5.80
C GLN A 542 13.33 -2.63 4.59
N ASP A 543 13.46 -2.12 3.36
CA ASP A 543 13.10 -2.88 2.16
C ASP A 543 13.96 -4.15 1.99
N LYS A 544 15.23 -4.09 2.42
CA LYS A 544 16.18 -5.22 2.40
C LYS A 544 15.79 -6.43 3.27
N TYR A 545 14.88 -6.24 4.22
CA TYR A 545 14.43 -7.32 5.12
C TYR A 545 13.19 -8.05 4.62
N ARG A 546 12.58 -7.58 3.53
CA ARG A 546 11.36 -8.17 2.98
C ARG A 546 11.71 -9.44 2.20
N PRO A 547 11.18 -10.62 2.58
CA PRO A 547 11.49 -11.86 1.89
C PRO A 547 10.74 -11.97 0.55
N GLY A 548 11.27 -12.75 -0.39
CA GLY A 548 10.54 -13.19 -1.58
C GLY A 548 9.43 -14.21 -1.24
N GLN A 549 8.59 -14.55 -2.23
CA GLN A 549 7.48 -15.49 -2.04
C GLN A 549 7.96 -16.95 -2.03
N ALA A 550 8.92 -17.30 -2.91
CA ALA A 550 9.66 -18.55 -2.83
C ALA A 550 10.75 -18.45 -1.76
N THR A 551 10.90 -19.50 -0.96
CA THR A 551 11.81 -19.51 0.19
C THR A 551 12.95 -20.51 0.02
N SER A 552 13.89 -20.47 0.94
CA SER A 552 15.00 -21.43 1.02
C SER A 552 14.56 -22.87 1.33
N VAL A 553 13.30 -23.08 1.76
CA VAL A 553 12.70 -24.41 1.91
C VAL A 553 11.77 -24.66 0.71
N GLU A 554 12.16 -25.57 -0.19
CA GLU A 554 11.57 -25.68 -1.55
C GLU A 554 10.03 -25.77 -1.58
N ASN A 555 9.41 -26.39 -0.57
CA ASN A 555 7.95 -26.60 -0.52
C ASN A 555 7.22 -25.72 0.52
N PHE A 556 7.89 -24.68 1.04
CA PHE A 556 7.31 -23.69 1.93
C PHE A 556 7.40 -22.29 1.31
N PHE A 557 6.29 -21.56 1.32
CA PHE A 557 6.17 -20.28 0.64
C PHE A 557 5.62 -19.20 1.57
N LEU A 558 5.97 -17.94 1.28
CA LEU A 558 5.48 -16.78 2.02
C LEU A 558 4.55 -15.95 1.14
N ALA A 559 3.49 -15.44 1.75
CA ALA A 559 2.61 -14.45 1.14
C ALA A 559 2.17 -13.43 2.18
N GLY A 560 1.84 -12.23 1.73
CA GLY A 560 1.52 -11.10 2.59
C GLY A 560 2.16 -9.83 2.06
N SER A 561 1.52 -8.70 2.33
CA SER A 561 1.95 -7.38 1.90
C SER A 561 3.38 -7.01 2.36
N TYR A 562 3.87 -7.61 3.46
CA TYR A 562 5.24 -7.48 3.95
C TYR A 562 6.31 -8.17 3.07
N THR A 563 5.93 -9.18 2.27
CA THR A 563 6.83 -9.82 1.31
C THR A 563 7.23 -8.82 0.22
N TYR A 564 8.34 -9.08 -0.47
CA TYR A 564 8.91 -8.15 -1.43
C TYR A 564 8.00 -7.95 -2.65
N GLN A 565 7.58 -6.70 -2.86
CA GLN A 565 6.81 -6.17 -4.00
C GLN A 565 6.78 -4.63 -3.94
N ASP A 566 6.56 -3.94 -5.08
CA ASP A 566 6.76 -2.48 -5.16
C ASP A 566 5.57 -1.60 -4.68
N TYR A 567 4.47 -2.16 -4.20
CA TYR A 567 3.24 -1.44 -3.75
C TYR A 567 3.10 -1.34 -2.22
N LEU A 568 4.22 -1.45 -1.48
CA LEU A 568 4.30 -1.23 -0.03
C LEU A 568 3.39 -2.17 0.78
N ASP A 569 3.30 -2.00 2.10
CA ASP A 569 2.38 -2.76 2.95
C ASP A 569 0.90 -2.35 2.74
N SER A 570 0.31 -2.69 1.58
CA SER A 570 -1.03 -2.27 1.17
C SER A 570 -1.95 -3.44 0.77
N MET A 571 -3.23 -3.15 0.48
CA MET A 571 -4.17 -4.15 -0.07
C MET A 571 -3.75 -4.64 -1.47
N GLU A 572 -3.22 -3.74 -2.31
CA GLU A 572 -2.65 -4.10 -3.60
C GLU A 572 -1.37 -4.92 -3.41
N GLY A 573 -0.51 -4.57 -2.45
CA GLY A 573 0.67 -5.35 -2.10
C GLY A 573 0.33 -6.76 -1.60
N ALA A 574 -0.71 -6.90 -0.78
CA ALA A 574 -1.22 -8.21 -0.33
C ALA A 574 -1.75 -9.03 -1.52
N THR A 575 -2.54 -8.41 -2.39
CA THR A 575 -3.09 -9.06 -3.59
C THR A 575 -1.97 -9.54 -4.52
N ARG A 576 -0.99 -8.67 -4.79
CA ARG A 576 0.20 -8.99 -5.58
C ARG A 576 0.98 -10.14 -4.99
N SER A 577 1.24 -10.13 -3.69
CA SER A 577 1.96 -11.23 -3.03
C SER A 577 1.21 -12.57 -3.16
N GLY A 578 -0.13 -12.55 -3.14
CA GLY A 578 -0.97 -13.74 -3.36
C GLY A 578 -0.87 -14.28 -4.79
N LEU A 579 -0.89 -13.41 -5.79
CA LEU A 579 -0.69 -13.78 -7.19
C LEU A 579 0.72 -14.33 -7.43
N MET A 580 1.73 -13.63 -6.91
CA MET A 580 3.13 -14.02 -7.04
C MET A 580 3.40 -15.38 -6.42
N VAL A 581 2.92 -15.65 -5.19
CA VAL A 581 3.15 -16.96 -4.57
C VAL A 581 2.46 -18.09 -5.35
N ALA A 582 1.29 -17.83 -5.94
CA ALA A 582 0.62 -18.80 -6.79
C ALA A 582 1.43 -19.06 -8.07
N ASP A 583 1.94 -18.02 -8.73
CA ASP A 583 2.81 -18.15 -9.90
C ASP A 583 4.08 -18.98 -9.58
N GLU A 584 4.70 -18.74 -8.41
CA GLU A 584 5.86 -19.50 -7.96
C GLU A 584 5.57 -21.00 -7.82
N ILE A 585 4.42 -21.36 -7.22
CA ILE A 585 4.02 -22.76 -6.99
C ILE A 585 3.61 -23.43 -8.32
N ILE A 586 2.83 -22.74 -9.16
CA ILE A 586 2.37 -23.23 -10.47
C ILE A 586 3.55 -23.50 -11.42
N ALA A 587 4.58 -22.65 -11.36
CA ALA A 587 5.81 -22.85 -12.11
C ALA A 587 6.60 -24.07 -11.62
N ARG A 588 6.65 -24.29 -10.30
CA ARG A 588 7.43 -25.35 -9.65
C ARG A 588 6.67 -26.67 -9.43
N ALA A 589 5.40 -26.75 -9.80
CA ALA A 589 4.57 -27.91 -9.49
C ALA A 589 5.16 -29.28 -9.86
N PRO A 590 5.86 -29.47 -11.01
CA PRO A 590 6.52 -30.74 -11.32
C PRO A 590 7.56 -31.15 -10.26
N ARG A 591 8.43 -30.21 -9.86
CA ARG A 591 9.46 -30.44 -8.84
C ARG A 591 8.82 -30.65 -7.45
N LEU A 592 7.81 -29.86 -7.10
CA LEU A 592 7.09 -30.00 -5.83
C LEU A 592 6.41 -31.37 -5.71
N ALA A 593 5.89 -31.91 -6.82
CA ALA A 593 5.29 -33.25 -6.86
C ALA A 593 6.32 -34.38 -6.76
N GLU A 594 7.57 -34.14 -7.15
CA GLU A 594 8.68 -35.09 -6.91
C GLU A 594 9.05 -35.10 -5.42
N ILE A 595 9.26 -33.92 -4.83
CA ILE A 595 9.55 -33.76 -3.38
C ILE A 595 8.45 -34.41 -2.55
N ALA A 596 7.19 -34.21 -2.92
CA ALA A 596 6.05 -34.83 -2.24
C ALA A 596 6.18 -36.36 -2.10
N LYS A 597 6.80 -37.03 -3.08
CA LYS A 597 6.99 -38.49 -3.14
C LYS A 597 8.28 -38.97 -2.47
N GLU A 598 9.20 -38.08 -2.14
CA GLU A 598 10.45 -38.45 -1.48
C GLU A 598 10.12 -39.04 -0.09
N PRO A 599 10.74 -40.18 0.28
CA PRO A 599 10.52 -40.81 1.58
C PRO A 599 10.98 -39.87 2.69
N SER A 600 10.20 -39.78 3.77
CA SER A 600 10.54 -38.94 4.92
C SER A 600 11.89 -39.37 5.50
N THR A 601 12.85 -38.46 5.60
CA THR A 601 14.17 -38.74 6.20
C THR A 601 14.16 -38.64 7.71
N ALA A 602 12.98 -38.72 8.36
CA ALA A 602 12.88 -38.69 9.81
C ALA A 602 13.86 -39.69 10.41
N CYS A 603 14.92 -39.18 11.06
CA CYS A 603 15.84 -39.98 11.84
C CYS A 603 15.03 -40.92 12.72
N GLU A 604 15.35 -42.21 12.63
CA GLU A 604 14.88 -43.27 13.49
C GLU A 604 15.31 -43.02 14.95
N GLU A 605 14.73 -42.06 15.64
CA GLU A 605 15.01 -41.78 17.06
C GLU A 605 13.79 -41.91 17.98
N SER A 606 12.74 -42.64 17.57
CA SER A 606 11.67 -43.04 18.51
C SER A 606 11.34 -44.54 18.55
N ALA A 607 12.14 -45.39 17.88
CA ALA A 607 11.98 -46.85 17.98
C ALA A 607 12.97 -47.52 18.96
N ALA A 608 13.79 -46.76 19.68
CA ALA A 608 14.75 -47.27 20.67
C ALA A 608 14.58 -46.63 22.05
N ALA A 609 13.36 -46.69 22.59
CA ALA A 609 13.12 -46.58 24.03
C ALA A 609 11.99 -47.56 24.39
N ASN A 610 12.41 -48.81 24.62
CA ASN A 610 11.63 -49.82 25.35
C ASN A 610 11.40 -49.39 26.79
#